data_AF-A0A971P0D7-F1
#
_entry.id   AF-A0A971P0D7-F1
#
_cell.length_a   1.000
_cell.length_b   1.000
_cell.length_c   1.000
_cell.angle_alpha   90.00
_cell.angle_beta   90.00
_cell.angle_gamma   90.00
#
_symmetry.space_group_name_H-M   'P 1'
#
loop_
_entity.id
_entity.type
_entity.pdbx_description
1 polymer ?
#
loop_
_entity_poly.entity_id
_entity_poly.type
_entity_poly.pdbx_seq_one_letter_code
_entity_poly.pdbx_strand_id
1 'polypeptide(L)'
;MKQKKEETKMADNPLGGLGGLLGGNLGKALSGFMPQDAPETKLFKATTELGDLQKQEAEILAEIGRQAFAQNPGAWPQADKLRLIQSNIAAAQGTLDEAKRVQQEADAAKAADDAVGRCPSCGHKNSEGVKFCQECGGKLGAVFCTGCGVALAPGTRFCGECGAAQDA
;
A
#
# COMPACT_ATOMS: atom_id res chain seq x y z
N MET A 1 -31.97 34.79 34.55
CA MET A 1 -30.56 35.07 34.89
C MET A 1 -29.72 34.72 33.69
N LYS A 2 -28.95 35.68 33.18
CA LYS A 2 -28.21 35.62 31.92
C LYS A 2 -26.72 35.35 32.22
N GLN A 3 -26.08 34.59 31.31
CA GLN A 3 -24.63 34.41 31.11
C GLN A 3 -23.91 33.48 32.12
N LYS A 4 -22.97 32.61 31.72
CA LYS A 4 -21.98 32.72 30.63
C LYS A 4 -21.82 31.40 29.85
N LYS A 5 -21.80 31.49 28.51
CA LYS A 5 -21.11 30.54 27.65
C LYS A 5 -19.63 30.87 27.74
N GLU A 6 -18.81 29.96 28.28
CA GLU A 6 -17.37 30.03 28.09
C GLU A 6 -17.05 29.46 26.71
N GLU A 7 -16.87 30.38 25.76
CA GLU A 7 -16.25 30.08 24.47
C GLU A 7 -14.76 29.82 24.73
N THR A 8 -14.37 28.55 24.76
CA THR A 8 -12.97 28.15 24.76
C THR A 8 -12.39 28.51 23.40
N LYS A 9 -11.64 29.61 23.35
CA LYS A 9 -10.88 30.01 22.15
C LYS A 9 -9.90 28.88 21.80
N MET A 10 -10.10 28.28 20.63
CA MET A 10 -9.06 27.50 19.96
C MET A 10 -7.81 28.35 19.86
N ALA A 11 -6.73 27.86 20.46
CA ALA A 11 -5.40 28.39 20.21
C ALA A 11 -5.03 28.00 18.78
N ASP A 12 -5.01 29.00 17.90
CA ASP A 12 -4.36 28.89 16.59
C ASP A 12 -2.90 28.52 16.84
N ASN A 13 -2.49 27.38 16.29
CA ASN A 13 -1.15 26.81 16.44
C ASN A 13 -0.29 27.32 15.26
N PRO A 14 0.61 28.31 15.42
CA PRO A 14 1.30 28.92 14.28
C PRO A 14 2.62 28.22 13.94
N LEU A 15 2.77 26.95 14.29
CA LEU A 15 4.03 26.18 14.14
C LEU A 15 3.87 24.90 13.29
N GLY A 16 2.83 24.85 12.44
CA GLY A 16 2.76 23.88 11.34
C GLY A 16 3.50 24.42 10.12
N GLY A 17 4.83 24.27 10.04
CA GLY A 17 5.55 24.81 8.88
C GLY A 17 7.02 24.47 8.67
N LEU A 18 7.65 23.59 9.46
CA LEU A 18 9.07 23.24 9.29
C LEU A 18 9.31 21.72 9.31
N GLY A 19 8.33 20.94 8.85
CA GLY A 19 8.37 19.47 8.82
C GLY A 19 8.86 18.88 7.50
N GLY A 20 9.56 19.63 6.65
CA GLY A 20 10.00 19.12 5.35
C GLY A 20 11.28 19.78 4.91
N LEU A 21 12.43 19.15 5.19
CA LEU A 21 13.67 19.27 4.39
C LEU A 21 14.80 18.31 4.83
N LEU A 22 14.60 17.42 5.81
CA LEU A 22 15.63 16.45 6.23
C LEU A 22 15.11 14.99 6.26
N GLY A 23 14.15 14.66 5.39
CA GLY A 23 13.65 13.29 5.19
C GLY A 23 14.42 12.53 4.11
N GLY A 24 15.75 12.65 4.06
CA GLY A 24 16.60 11.95 3.11
C GLY A 24 17.60 11.05 3.84
N ASN A 25 17.96 9.93 3.22
CA ASN A 25 18.78 8.81 3.73
C ASN A 25 20.26 9.17 4.11
N LEU A 26 20.49 10.38 4.62
CA LEU A 26 21.80 10.98 4.93
C LEU A 26 22.21 10.79 6.40
N GLY A 27 21.40 10.14 7.23
CA GLY A 27 21.72 9.90 8.65
C GLY A 27 22.78 8.82 8.88
N LYS A 28 23.00 7.93 7.91
CA LYS A 28 23.94 6.79 8.02
C LYS A 28 25.35 7.07 7.49
N ALA A 29 25.56 8.20 6.82
CA ALA A 29 26.86 8.58 6.27
C ALA A 29 27.66 9.54 7.17
N LEU A 30 27.05 10.10 8.24
CA LEU A 30 27.67 11.14 9.08
C LEU A 30 27.88 10.74 10.55
N SER A 31 27.59 9.49 10.92
CA SER A 31 27.64 9.01 12.31
C SER A 31 29.05 8.97 12.92
N GLY A 32 30.09 9.40 12.19
CA GLY A 32 31.49 9.39 12.63
C GLY A 32 32.10 10.74 13.03
N PHE A 33 31.39 11.87 12.94
CA PHE A 33 32.04 13.19 13.09
C PHE A 33 31.16 14.31 13.68
N MET A 34 30.42 14.04 14.76
CA MET A 34 29.72 15.09 15.52
C MET A 34 30.23 15.15 16.96
N PRO A 35 30.78 16.30 17.43
CA PRO A 35 31.20 16.45 18.82
C PRO A 35 29.99 16.28 19.75
N GLN A 36 30.07 15.27 20.61
CA GLN A 36 28.96 14.86 21.49
C GLN A 36 28.64 15.91 22.56
N ASP A 37 29.61 16.76 22.89
CA ASP A 37 29.50 17.77 23.95
C ASP A 37 29.10 19.16 23.45
N ALA A 38 28.97 19.34 22.14
CA ALA A 38 28.55 20.60 21.55
C ALA A 38 27.08 20.91 21.90
N PRO A 39 26.73 22.19 22.18
CA PRO A 39 25.39 22.57 22.62
C PRO A 39 24.31 22.22 21.59
N GLU A 40 24.63 22.29 20.30
CA GLU A 40 23.74 21.88 19.19
C GLU A 40 23.37 20.39 19.25
N THR A 41 24.31 19.50 19.55
CA THR A 41 24.06 18.06 19.69
C THR A 41 23.14 17.77 20.88
N LYS A 42 23.31 18.51 21.99
CA LYS A 42 22.44 18.39 23.18
C LYS A 42 21.02 18.88 22.89
N LEU A 43 20.89 20.02 22.20
CA LEU A 43 19.58 20.57 21.81
C LEU A 43 18.84 19.63 20.88
N PHE A 44 19.53 19.04 19.89
CA PHE A 44 18.94 18.06 18.98
C PHE A 44 18.45 16.82 19.73
N LYS A 45 19.28 16.27 20.63
CA LYS A 45 18.91 15.11 21.46
C LYS A 45 17.70 15.41 22.34
N ALA A 46 17.73 16.52 23.08
CA ALA A 46 16.63 16.92 23.95
C ALA A 46 15.32 17.18 23.19
N THR A 47 15.40 17.77 21.98
CA THR A 47 14.21 17.99 21.13
C THR A 47 13.62 16.67 20.64
N THR A 48 14.48 15.72 20.25
CA THR A 48 14.05 14.39 19.83
C THR A 48 13.40 13.65 20.99
N GLU A 49 14.07 13.63 22.15
CA GLU A 49 13.58 13.00 23.37
C GLU A 49 12.25 13.60 23.83
N LEU A 50 12.09 14.93 23.76
CA LEU A 50 10.83 15.59 24.07
C LEU A 50 9.71 15.12 23.13
N GLY A 51 9.98 15.05 21.82
CA GLY A 51 9.00 14.57 20.85
C GLY A 51 8.60 13.10 21.10
N ASP A 52 9.57 12.25 21.43
CA ASP A 52 9.34 10.84 21.74
C ASP A 52 8.49 10.70 23.02
N LEU A 53 8.81 11.45 24.08
CA LEU A 53 8.06 11.45 25.33
C LEU A 53 6.63 11.98 25.14
N GLN A 54 6.46 13.06 24.36
CA GLN A 54 5.13 13.60 24.03
C GLN A 54 4.30 12.59 23.23
N LYS A 55 4.93 11.84 22.33
CA LYS A 55 4.27 10.74 21.61
C LYS A 55 3.84 9.62 22.56
N GLN A 56 4.72 9.19 23.46
CA GLN A 56 4.39 8.18 24.48
C GLN A 56 3.22 8.62 25.37
N GLU A 57 3.23 9.88 25.83
CA GLU A 57 2.14 10.46 26.60
C GLU A 57 0.81 10.40 25.83
N ALA A 58 0.79 10.85 24.58
CA ALA A 58 -0.40 10.82 23.74
C ALA A 58 -0.93 9.39 23.51
N GLU A 59 -0.04 8.42 23.29
CA GLU A 59 -0.41 7.01 23.10
C GLU A 59 -1.02 6.40 24.38
N ILE A 60 -0.42 6.64 25.54
CA ILE A 60 -0.94 6.17 26.83
C ILE A 60 -2.30 6.79 27.14
N LEU A 61 -2.44 8.11 26.94
CA LEU A 61 -3.71 8.80 27.16
C LEU A 61 -4.80 8.31 26.20
N ALA A 62 -4.46 8.01 24.94
CA ALA A 62 -5.40 7.42 23.99
C ALA A 62 -5.85 6.02 24.42
N GLU A 63 -4.96 5.21 24.98
CA GLU A 63 -5.30 3.89 25.54
C GLU A 63 -6.21 3.99 26.75
N ILE A 64 -5.87 4.86 27.72
CA ILE A 64 -6.72 5.13 28.89
C ILE A 64 -8.10 5.60 28.44
N GLY A 65 -8.17 6.52 27.46
CA GLY A 65 -9.42 7.00 26.89
C GLY A 65 -10.26 5.89 26.27
N ARG A 66 -9.64 4.98 25.50
CA ARG A 66 -10.32 3.79 24.95
C ARG A 66 -10.89 2.90 26.05
N GLN A 67 -10.09 2.61 27.09
CA GLN A 67 -10.52 1.78 28.21
C GLN A 67 -11.66 2.42 29.01
N ALA A 68 -11.55 3.72 29.31
CA ALA A 68 -12.58 4.47 30.03
C ALA A 68 -13.89 4.56 29.23
N PHE A 69 -13.81 4.80 27.92
CA PHE A 69 -14.97 4.78 27.04
C PHE A 69 -15.63 3.39 27.00
N ALA A 70 -14.84 2.32 26.89
CA ALA A 70 -15.36 0.95 26.88
C ALA A 70 -16.09 0.59 28.18
N GLN A 71 -15.60 1.07 29.34
CA GLN A 71 -16.22 0.81 30.63
C GLN A 71 -17.54 1.57 30.82
N ASN A 72 -17.62 2.84 30.37
CA ASN A 72 -18.83 3.63 30.49
C ASN A 72 -19.03 4.57 29.28
N PRO A 73 -19.57 4.07 28.16
CA PRO A 73 -19.78 4.88 26.96
C PRO A 73 -20.72 6.07 27.20
N GLY A 74 -21.71 5.91 28.10
CA GLY A 74 -22.74 6.93 28.38
C GLY A 74 -22.23 8.14 29.17
N ALA A 75 -21.04 8.08 29.77
CA ALA A 75 -20.44 9.22 30.45
C ALA A 75 -19.98 10.34 29.50
N TRP A 76 -19.89 10.05 28.20
CA TRP A 76 -19.27 10.92 27.21
C TRP A 76 -20.33 11.56 26.29
N PRO A 77 -20.52 12.90 26.32
CA PRO A 77 -21.56 13.56 25.52
C PRO A 77 -21.45 13.32 24.01
N GLN A 78 -20.26 13.00 23.51
CA GLN A 78 -19.99 12.77 22.10
C GLN A 78 -20.18 11.31 21.66
N ALA A 79 -20.61 10.41 22.55
CA ALA A 79 -20.73 8.98 22.27
C ALA A 79 -21.63 8.69 21.04
N ASP A 80 -22.78 9.39 20.93
CA ASP A 80 -23.68 9.22 19.78
C ASP A 80 -23.05 9.67 18.47
N LYS A 81 -22.28 10.76 18.50
CA LYS A 81 -21.54 11.25 17.33
C LYS A 81 -20.49 10.22 16.89
N LEU A 82 -19.77 9.63 17.84
CA LEU A 82 -18.79 8.57 17.56
C LEU A 82 -19.46 7.33 16.96
N ARG A 83 -20.62 6.91 17.50
CA ARG A 83 -21.39 5.77 16.97
C ARG A 83 -21.82 5.99 15.52
N LEU A 84 -22.28 7.21 15.19
CA LEU A 84 -22.63 7.57 13.82
C LEU A 84 -21.41 7.50 12.88
N ILE A 85 -20.26 8.03 13.32
CA ILE A 85 -19.02 7.98 12.53
C ILE A 85 -18.59 6.53 12.29
N GLN A 86 -18.67 5.67 13.30
CA GLN A 86 -18.35 4.24 13.17
C GLN A 86 -19.25 3.54 12.15
N SER A 87 -20.55 3.86 12.15
CA SER A 87 -21.50 3.35 11.14
C SER A 87 -21.11 3.80 9.72
N ASN A 88 -20.71 5.07 9.56
CA ASN A 88 -20.28 5.60 8.27
C ASN A 88 -18.97 4.99 7.80
N ILE A 89 -18.01 4.74 8.71
CA ILE A 89 -16.76 4.05 8.41
C ILE A 89 -17.04 2.64 7.89
N ALA A 90 -17.90 1.88 8.56
CA ALA A 90 -18.26 0.53 8.13
C ALA A 90 -18.89 0.51 6.72
N ALA A 91 -19.81 1.45 6.44
CA ALA A 91 -20.40 1.59 5.11
C ALA A 91 -19.38 2.01 4.03
N ALA A 92 -18.45 2.91 4.38
CA ALA A 92 -17.39 3.34 3.48
C ALA A 92 -16.38 2.22 3.19
N GLN A 93 -16.05 1.40 4.20
CA GLN A 93 -15.20 0.22 4.03
C GLN A 93 -15.83 -0.78 3.05
N GLY A 94 -17.11 -1.09 3.21
CA GLY A 94 -17.82 -1.98 2.26
C GLY A 94 -17.80 -1.46 0.83
N THR A 95 -18.03 -0.15 0.64
CA THR A 95 -17.93 0.50 -0.67
C THR A 95 -16.52 0.41 -1.26
N LEU A 96 -15.49 0.64 -0.43
CA LEU A 96 -14.09 0.58 -0.84
C LEU A 96 -13.69 -0.83 -1.27
N ASP A 97 -14.11 -1.85 -0.52
CA ASP A 97 -13.77 -3.24 -0.82
C ASP A 97 -14.45 -3.73 -2.10
N GLU A 98 -15.72 -3.34 -2.33
CA GLU A 98 -16.40 -3.59 -3.60
C GLU A 98 -15.68 -2.91 -4.77
N ALA A 99 -15.34 -1.62 -4.63
CA ALA A 99 -14.65 -0.87 -5.66
C ALA A 99 -13.27 -1.47 -5.98
N LYS A 100 -12.52 -1.92 -4.97
CA LYS A 100 -11.25 -2.62 -5.16
C LYS A 100 -11.43 -3.92 -5.93
N ARG A 101 -12.46 -4.71 -5.62
CA ARG A 101 -12.74 -5.95 -6.36
C ARG A 101 -13.05 -5.66 -7.82
N VAL A 102 -13.95 -4.72 -8.10
CA VAL A 102 -14.29 -4.31 -9.47
C VAL A 102 -13.05 -3.81 -10.21
N GLN A 103 -12.20 -3.01 -9.56
CA GLN A 103 -10.96 -2.53 -10.14
C GLN A 103 -9.99 -3.68 -10.46
N GLN A 104 -9.81 -4.63 -9.54
CA GLN A 104 -8.96 -5.80 -9.76
C GLN A 104 -9.44 -6.67 -10.91
N GLU A 105 -10.76 -6.87 -11.03
CA GLU A 105 -11.36 -7.60 -12.15
C GLU A 105 -11.14 -6.87 -13.48
N ALA A 106 -11.33 -5.56 -13.51
CA ALA A 106 -11.09 -4.74 -14.69
C ALA A 106 -9.60 -4.73 -15.09
N ASP A 107 -8.69 -4.61 -14.13
CA ASP A 107 -7.25 -4.65 -14.35
C ASP A 107 -6.80 -6.04 -14.82
N ALA A 108 -7.36 -7.11 -14.26
CA ALA A 108 -7.09 -8.48 -14.70
C ALA A 108 -7.60 -8.73 -16.12
N ALA A 109 -8.80 -8.24 -16.46
CA ALA A 109 -9.34 -8.32 -17.81
C ALA A 109 -8.47 -7.54 -18.81
N LYS A 110 -8.04 -6.33 -18.45
CA LYS A 110 -7.12 -5.54 -19.28
C LYS A 110 -5.76 -6.20 -19.43
N ALA A 111 -5.21 -6.75 -18.36
CA ALA A 111 -3.93 -7.47 -18.41
C ALA A 111 -4.02 -8.72 -19.29
N ALA A 112 -5.15 -9.44 -19.24
CA ALA A 112 -5.41 -10.58 -20.11
C ALA A 112 -5.49 -10.14 -21.59
N ASP A 113 -6.22 -9.07 -21.91
CA ASP A 113 -6.26 -8.50 -23.26
C ASP A 113 -4.88 -8.05 -23.74
N ASP A 114 -4.12 -7.36 -22.88
CA ASP A 114 -2.77 -6.93 -23.18
C ASP A 114 -1.81 -8.11 -23.39
N ALA A 115 -2.04 -9.25 -22.74
CA ALA A 115 -1.24 -10.46 -22.94
C ALA A 115 -1.52 -11.14 -24.29
N VAL A 116 -2.68 -10.93 -24.90
CA VAL A 116 -2.99 -11.46 -26.23
C VAL A 116 -2.02 -10.89 -27.26
N GLY A 117 -1.39 -11.79 -28.02
CA GLY A 117 -0.42 -11.43 -29.06
C GLY A 117 0.97 -11.06 -28.54
N ARG A 118 1.23 -11.09 -27.23
CA ARG A 118 2.60 -10.89 -26.71
C ARG A 118 3.48 -12.10 -26.95
N CYS A 119 4.69 -11.85 -27.44
CA CYS A 119 5.68 -12.88 -27.62
C CYS A 119 6.10 -13.46 -26.26
N PRO A 120 6.03 -14.80 -26.06
CA PRO A 120 6.47 -15.41 -24.79
C PRO A 120 7.98 -15.30 -24.57
N SER A 121 8.76 -15.08 -25.63
CA SER A 121 10.22 -14.99 -25.55
C SER A 121 10.73 -13.60 -25.18
N CYS A 122 10.04 -12.52 -25.60
CA CYS A 122 10.52 -11.14 -25.38
C CYS A 122 9.46 -10.14 -24.90
N GLY A 123 8.18 -10.53 -24.82
CA GLY A 123 7.08 -9.67 -24.36
C GLY A 123 6.52 -8.67 -25.39
N HIS A 124 7.09 -8.59 -26.59
CA HIS A 124 6.61 -7.68 -27.64
C HIS A 124 5.21 -8.05 -28.13
N LYS A 125 4.31 -7.07 -28.28
CA LYS A 125 2.95 -7.28 -28.80
C LYS A 125 2.98 -7.37 -30.33
N ASN A 126 2.63 -8.53 -30.86
CA ASN A 126 2.60 -8.79 -32.30
C ASN A 126 1.16 -8.74 -32.82
N SER A 127 0.97 -8.30 -34.07
CA SER A 127 -0.32 -8.34 -34.74
C SER A 127 -0.85 -9.76 -34.87
N GLU A 128 -2.18 -9.92 -34.91
CA GLU A 128 -2.81 -11.22 -35.11
C GLU A 128 -2.36 -11.88 -36.43
N GLY A 129 -2.25 -13.21 -36.41
CA GLY A 129 -1.92 -14.01 -37.59
C GLY A 129 -0.44 -14.13 -37.96
N VAL A 130 0.48 -13.42 -37.28
CA VAL A 130 1.92 -13.54 -37.54
C VAL A 130 2.52 -14.78 -36.89
N LYS A 131 3.33 -15.53 -37.65
CA LYS A 131 3.92 -16.81 -37.20
C LYS A 131 5.22 -16.66 -36.41
N PHE A 132 5.87 -15.51 -36.50
CA PHE A 132 7.12 -15.19 -35.83
C PHE A 132 7.03 -13.79 -35.22
N CYS A 133 7.73 -13.57 -34.11
CA CYS A 133 7.79 -12.27 -33.46
C CYS A 133 8.54 -11.28 -34.34
N GLN A 134 7.95 -10.11 -34.55
CA GLN A 134 8.52 -9.06 -35.40
C GLN A 134 9.74 -8.35 -34.77
N GLU A 135 9.96 -8.52 -33.46
CA GLU A 135 11.15 -7.98 -32.77
C GLU A 135 12.26 -9.01 -32.59
N CYS A 136 11.96 -10.18 -32.00
CA CYS A 136 13.01 -11.15 -31.65
C CYS A 136 13.11 -12.35 -32.59
N GLY A 137 12.21 -12.49 -33.58
CA GLY A 137 12.18 -13.62 -34.50
C GLY A 137 11.69 -14.95 -33.91
N GLY A 138 11.36 -15.00 -32.61
CA GLY A 138 10.84 -16.20 -31.96
C GLY A 138 9.50 -16.66 -32.54
N LYS A 139 9.28 -17.97 -32.69
CA LYS A 139 8.05 -18.53 -33.25
C LYS A 139 6.87 -18.30 -32.30
N LEU A 140 5.77 -17.75 -32.81
CA LEU A 140 4.54 -17.49 -32.05
C LEU A 140 3.56 -18.66 -32.21
N GLY A 141 2.75 -18.94 -31.19
CA GLY A 141 1.79 -20.05 -31.21
C GLY A 141 2.41 -21.44 -31.15
N ALA A 142 3.66 -21.55 -30.66
CA ALA A 142 4.26 -22.85 -30.37
C ALA A 142 3.58 -23.45 -29.12
N VAL A 143 3.04 -24.66 -29.27
CA VAL A 143 2.56 -25.46 -28.14
C VAL A 143 3.78 -26.11 -27.49
N PHE A 144 3.91 -26.00 -26.17
CA PHE A 144 4.99 -26.65 -25.43
C PHE A 144 4.42 -27.80 -24.61
N CYS A 145 5.22 -28.86 -24.45
CA CYS A 145 4.83 -30.02 -23.66
C CYS A 145 4.60 -29.63 -22.20
N THR A 146 3.44 -29.97 -21.64
CA THR A 146 3.10 -29.72 -20.22
C THR A 146 3.98 -30.50 -19.23
N GLY A 147 4.59 -31.60 -19.68
CA GLY A 147 5.45 -32.46 -18.85
C GLY A 147 6.94 -32.08 -18.88
N CYS A 148 7.49 -31.71 -20.04
CA CYS A 148 8.93 -31.46 -20.20
C CYS A 148 9.30 -30.13 -20.86
N GLY A 149 8.32 -29.33 -21.29
CA GLY A 149 8.55 -28.00 -21.88
C GLY A 149 9.11 -27.99 -23.30
N VAL A 150 9.32 -29.14 -23.96
CA VAL A 150 9.77 -29.17 -25.37
C VAL A 150 8.70 -28.63 -26.31
N ALA A 151 9.10 -27.92 -27.36
CA ALA A 151 8.18 -27.45 -28.39
C ALA A 151 7.56 -28.65 -29.14
N LEU A 152 6.24 -28.61 -29.33
CA LEU A 152 5.45 -29.64 -29.99
C LEU A 152 4.95 -29.16 -31.35
N ALA A 153 4.74 -30.12 -32.26
CA ALA A 153 4.06 -29.84 -33.52
C ALA A 153 2.55 -29.61 -33.29
N PRO A 154 1.88 -28.79 -34.10
CA PRO A 154 0.42 -28.63 -34.02
C PRO A 154 -0.31 -29.98 -34.11
N GLY A 155 -1.28 -30.22 -33.24
CA GLY A 155 -2.06 -31.46 -33.20
C GLY A 155 -1.37 -32.66 -32.52
N THR A 156 -0.22 -32.45 -31.87
CA THR A 156 0.48 -33.51 -31.13
C THR A 156 -0.29 -33.92 -29.88
N ARG A 157 -0.78 -35.16 -29.81
CA ARG A 157 -1.52 -35.71 -28.65
C ARG A 157 -0.62 -36.27 -27.55
N PHE A 158 0.60 -36.67 -27.87
CA PHE A 158 1.59 -37.22 -26.94
C PHE A 158 2.97 -36.67 -27.27
N CYS A 159 3.72 -36.26 -26.25
CA CYS A 159 5.07 -35.75 -26.44
C CYS A 159 6.01 -36.87 -26.91
N GLY A 160 6.72 -36.67 -28.02
CA GLY A 160 7.70 -37.63 -28.53
C GLY A 160 8.97 -37.76 -27.67
N GLU A 161 9.27 -36.77 -26.83
CA GLU A 161 10.46 -36.78 -25.95
C GLU A 161 10.18 -37.44 -24.59
N CYS A 162 9.02 -37.15 -23.97
CA CYS A 162 8.74 -37.61 -22.60
C CYS A 162 7.49 -38.51 -22.47
N GLY A 163 6.74 -38.73 -23.55
CA GLY A 163 5.54 -39.56 -23.56
C GLY A 163 4.31 -38.95 -22.87
N ALA A 164 4.41 -37.76 -22.28
CA ALA A 164 3.27 -37.11 -21.61
C ALA A 164 2.15 -36.81 -22.61
N ALA A 165 0.92 -37.17 -22.24
CA ALA A 165 -0.28 -36.78 -22.97
C ALA A 165 -0.45 -35.25 -22.95
N GLN A 166 -0.90 -34.69 -24.07
CA GLN A 166 -1.14 -33.26 -24.24
C GLN A 166 -2.63 -33.07 -24.46
N ASP A 167 -3.26 -32.26 -23.62
CA ASP A 167 -4.66 -31.91 -23.78
C ASP A 167 -4.79 -31.02 -25.03
N ALA A 168 -5.48 -31.56 -26.04
CA ALA A 168 -5.63 -30.98 -27.36
C ALA A 168 -6.68 -29.86 -27.40
#